data_AF-A0A1M5TIL6-F1
#
_entry.id   AF-A0A1M5TIL6-F1
#
_cell.length_a   1.000
_cell.length_b   1.000
_cell.length_c   1.000
_cell.angle_alpha   90.00
_cell.angle_beta   90.00
_cell.angle_gamma   90.00
#
_symmetry.space_group_name_H-M   'P 1'
#
loop_
_entity.id
_entity.type
_entity.pdbx_description
1 polymer ?
#
loop_
_entity_poly.entity_id
_entity_poly.type
_entity_poly.pdbx_seq_one_letter_code
_entity_poly.pdbx_strand_id
1 'polypeptide(L)'
;MKVGVCIFDHTDTATSGWRSSEGSEAERIDSISELATDTMWVTNLPYYDFRKLNLHRSPNIVDAQYFRSSIKLLTDELGLGETPDRLASVLSGFFSRMIAVAESNGISVQSPDYRYLKSLGLELATSLLRKRPRGAFGKMLKEVWSQSTQQNQAMQNAMVPRGANAYAFTLPRGAYFRWILSQNFPSATHWEKHSFGADQIVIGVQDGVKLPGTTEAMAALKDLMKTKAGFFRLSVQSMDPHYQKFSAYGSGSNVMRGYASLPEILRLSQYSKIAIGDGWKADCGKLEFPERFDMAANEFSFSRGLLFENVFAAYGSSSLSDTYFPSITAYLRAYDRIACSYFAEAFQEFNFSVGSYSTGKIMVYVRPQEVTQVVNLALSLGLLPPMDLLMVAEGVEVDNAKYKIPPVLRQRIDQDYICRLYRGLASRPDKLVDALVKMDRVVLEPRAERAKSLTAVLASLQQ
;
A
#
# COMPACT_ATOMS: atom_id res chain seq x y z
N MET A 1 -10.06 -21.87 -10.74
CA MET A 1 -11.15 -21.74 -9.74
C MET A 1 -11.86 -20.43 -10.00
N LYS A 2 -13.19 -20.39 -10.07
CA LYS A 2 -13.91 -19.12 -10.29
C LYS A 2 -13.83 -18.23 -9.06
N VAL A 3 -13.81 -16.92 -9.25
CA VAL A 3 -13.87 -15.94 -8.16
C VAL A 3 -15.16 -15.14 -8.24
N GLY A 4 -15.90 -15.14 -7.14
CA GLY A 4 -17.12 -14.38 -6.98
C GLY A 4 -17.03 -13.39 -5.83
N VAL A 5 -17.92 -12.41 -5.84
CA VAL A 5 -18.13 -11.47 -4.75
C VAL A 5 -19.59 -11.53 -4.33
N CYS A 6 -19.83 -11.57 -3.03
CA CYS A 6 -21.16 -11.49 -2.43
C CYS A 6 -21.23 -10.32 -1.45
N ILE A 7 -22.09 -9.34 -1.74
CA ILE A 7 -22.34 -8.17 -0.89
C ILE A 7 -23.64 -8.42 -0.14
N PHE A 8 -23.56 -8.81 1.12
CA PHE A 8 -24.73 -9.00 1.98
C PHE A 8 -25.32 -7.65 2.41
N ASP A 9 -26.65 -7.56 2.45
CA ASP A 9 -27.33 -6.35 2.92
C ASP A 9 -27.10 -6.12 4.42
N HIS A 10 -27.02 -7.21 5.18
CA HIS A 10 -26.81 -7.23 6.63
C HIS A 10 -25.66 -8.17 6.98
N THR A 11 -24.55 -7.61 7.47
CA THR A 11 -23.33 -8.39 7.74
C THR A 11 -23.44 -9.28 8.97
N ASP A 12 -24.34 -8.97 9.88
CA ASP A 12 -24.55 -9.73 11.13
C ASP A 12 -25.35 -11.02 10.93
N THR A 13 -26.16 -11.09 9.86
CA THR A 13 -27.01 -12.26 9.54
C THR A 13 -26.64 -12.95 8.23
N ALA A 14 -26.08 -12.23 7.25
CA ALA A 14 -25.69 -12.75 5.93
C ALA A 14 -26.81 -13.57 5.23
N THR A 15 -28.05 -13.09 5.37
CA THR A 15 -29.25 -13.78 4.85
C THR A 15 -29.46 -13.48 3.37
N SER A 16 -29.59 -12.20 3.00
CA SER A 16 -29.76 -11.76 1.62
C SER A 16 -28.63 -10.86 1.14
N GLY A 17 -28.48 -10.75 -0.18
CA GLY A 17 -27.48 -9.88 -0.78
C GLY A 17 -27.43 -9.94 -2.30
N TRP A 18 -26.35 -9.41 -2.84
CA TRP A 18 -26.04 -9.42 -4.26
C TRP A 18 -24.78 -10.23 -4.52
N ARG A 19 -24.81 -11.12 -5.50
CA ARG A 19 -23.66 -11.93 -5.89
C ARG A 19 -23.31 -11.70 -7.35
N SER A 20 -22.03 -11.80 -7.69
CA SER A 20 -21.57 -11.88 -9.08
C SER A 20 -20.30 -12.72 -9.14
N SER A 21 -20.11 -13.43 -10.24
CA SER A 21 -18.89 -14.20 -10.53
C SER A 21 -18.24 -13.71 -11.81
N GLU A 22 -16.92 -13.54 -11.78
CA GLU A 22 -16.13 -13.22 -12.98
C GLU A 22 -16.57 -11.94 -13.74
N GLY A 23 -17.21 -11.01 -13.03
CA GLY A 23 -17.74 -9.78 -13.60
C GLY A 23 -19.06 -9.94 -14.36
N SER A 24 -19.80 -11.02 -14.12
CA SER A 24 -21.17 -11.18 -14.61
C SER A 24 -22.09 -10.11 -14.04
N GLU A 25 -23.27 -9.96 -14.63
CA GLU A 25 -24.37 -9.23 -13.99
C GLU A 25 -24.63 -9.81 -12.59
N ALA A 26 -24.98 -8.94 -11.64
CA ALA A 26 -25.20 -9.35 -10.27
C ALA A 26 -26.61 -9.89 -10.09
N GLU A 27 -26.73 -10.97 -9.35
CA GLU A 27 -27.99 -11.62 -9.02
C GLU A 27 -28.30 -11.42 -7.53
N ARG A 28 -29.59 -11.28 -7.22
CA ARG A 28 -30.07 -11.30 -5.85
C ARG A 28 -29.97 -12.73 -5.29
N ILE A 29 -29.60 -12.86 -4.03
CA ILE A 29 -29.76 -14.09 -3.26
C ILE A 29 -30.60 -13.83 -2.02
N ASP A 30 -31.36 -14.85 -1.63
CA ASP A 30 -32.16 -14.86 -0.40
C ASP A 30 -31.52 -15.73 0.69
N SER A 31 -30.51 -16.53 0.33
CA SER A 31 -29.71 -17.30 1.27
C SER A 31 -28.26 -17.52 0.80
N ILE A 32 -27.36 -17.65 1.78
CA ILE A 32 -25.97 -18.05 1.53
C ILE A 32 -25.83 -19.45 0.91
N SER A 33 -26.83 -20.33 1.08
CA SER A 33 -26.84 -21.67 0.49
C SER A 33 -26.92 -21.66 -1.04
N GLU A 34 -27.33 -20.53 -1.63
CA GLU A 34 -27.37 -20.34 -3.08
C GLU A 34 -25.97 -20.15 -3.69
N LEU A 35 -24.95 -19.84 -2.87
CA LEU A 35 -23.58 -19.63 -3.33
C LEU A 35 -22.95 -20.94 -3.81
N ALA A 36 -22.66 -21.02 -5.11
CA ALA A 36 -22.10 -22.20 -5.74
C ALA A 36 -20.75 -22.63 -5.12
N THR A 37 -20.56 -23.94 -4.93
CA THR A 37 -19.38 -24.51 -4.27
C THR A 37 -18.12 -24.55 -5.16
N ASP A 38 -18.28 -24.40 -6.47
CA ASP A 38 -17.18 -24.34 -7.46
C ASP A 38 -16.53 -22.94 -7.56
N THR A 39 -17.06 -21.97 -6.82
CA THR A 39 -16.67 -20.57 -6.84
C THR A 39 -16.20 -20.13 -5.46
N MET A 40 -15.05 -19.44 -5.41
CA MET A 40 -14.58 -18.79 -4.20
C MET A 40 -15.27 -17.43 -4.03
N TRP A 41 -16.09 -17.28 -3.00
CA TRP A 41 -16.89 -16.09 -2.71
C TRP A 41 -16.21 -15.19 -1.70
N VAL A 42 -15.78 -14.01 -2.15
CA VAL A 42 -15.32 -12.94 -1.26
C VAL A 42 -16.52 -12.12 -0.79
N THR A 43 -16.67 -11.95 0.51
CA THR A 43 -17.86 -11.32 1.10
C THR A 43 -17.58 -9.94 1.67
N ASN A 44 -18.58 -9.10 1.92
CA ASN A 44 -18.40 -7.86 2.68
C ASN A 44 -18.37 -8.06 4.21
N LEU A 45 -18.34 -9.31 4.69
CA LEU A 45 -18.38 -9.63 6.11
C LEU A 45 -17.04 -9.30 6.79
N PRO A 46 -17.03 -8.51 7.87
CA PRO A 46 -15.86 -8.40 8.74
C PRO A 46 -15.48 -9.76 9.35
N TYR A 47 -14.20 -9.94 9.72
CA TYR A 47 -13.73 -11.22 10.28
C TYR A 47 -14.54 -11.70 11.49
N TYR A 48 -14.95 -10.78 12.37
CA TYR A 48 -15.74 -11.12 13.55
C TYR A 48 -17.08 -11.74 13.17
N ASP A 49 -17.83 -11.10 12.26
CA ASP A 49 -19.13 -11.59 11.79
C ASP A 49 -18.98 -12.90 11.01
N PHE A 50 -17.97 -12.98 10.14
CA PHE A 50 -17.62 -14.20 9.40
C PHE A 50 -17.38 -15.41 10.32
N ARG A 51 -16.70 -15.19 11.46
CA ARG A 51 -16.47 -16.22 12.47
C ARG A 51 -17.74 -16.55 13.25
N LYS A 52 -18.50 -15.53 13.67
CA LYS A 52 -19.76 -15.66 14.41
C LYS A 52 -20.80 -16.48 13.62
N LEU A 53 -20.86 -16.28 12.32
CA LEU A 53 -21.72 -17.01 11.38
C LEU A 53 -21.19 -18.41 10.99
N ASN A 54 -20.08 -18.87 11.59
CA ASN A 54 -19.43 -20.15 11.30
C ASN A 54 -18.99 -20.35 9.84
N LEU A 55 -18.87 -19.30 9.05
CA LEU A 55 -18.52 -19.38 7.62
C LEU A 55 -17.06 -19.76 7.38
N HIS A 56 -16.20 -19.64 8.39
CA HIS A 56 -14.83 -20.17 8.37
C HIS A 56 -14.76 -21.70 8.17
N ARG A 57 -15.88 -22.42 8.30
CA ARG A 57 -16.00 -23.85 7.98
C ARG A 57 -16.32 -24.11 6.50
N SER A 58 -16.76 -23.09 5.77
CA SER A 58 -17.05 -23.17 4.34
C SER A 58 -15.81 -22.77 3.56
N PRO A 59 -15.07 -23.71 2.95
CA PRO A 59 -13.76 -23.43 2.34
C PRO A 59 -13.83 -22.50 1.13
N ASN A 60 -15.01 -22.37 0.51
CA ASN A 60 -15.25 -21.55 -0.66
C ASN A 60 -15.78 -20.14 -0.31
N ILE A 61 -15.92 -19.77 0.96
CA ILE A 61 -16.41 -18.44 1.39
C ILE A 61 -15.35 -17.77 2.26
N VAL A 62 -14.98 -16.53 1.92
CA VAL A 62 -13.93 -15.77 2.60
C VAL A 62 -14.41 -14.37 3.00
N ASP A 63 -13.82 -13.81 4.05
CA ASP A 63 -14.22 -12.50 4.59
C ASP A 63 -13.70 -11.31 3.76
N ALA A 64 -14.14 -10.11 4.15
CA ALA A 64 -13.93 -8.86 3.42
C ALA A 64 -12.49 -8.45 3.13
N GLN A 65 -11.50 -9.01 3.82
CA GLN A 65 -10.08 -8.65 3.63
C GLN A 65 -9.26 -9.77 3.00
N TYR A 66 -9.90 -10.75 2.36
CA TYR A 66 -9.20 -11.90 1.77
C TYR A 66 -8.04 -11.47 0.85
N PHE A 67 -8.30 -10.47 -0.01
CA PHE A 67 -7.35 -9.85 -0.92
C PHE A 67 -6.68 -8.59 -0.36
N ARG A 68 -6.44 -8.55 0.95
CA ARG A 68 -5.75 -7.50 1.71
C ARG A 68 -6.51 -6.16 1.81
N SER A 69 -6.92 -5.57 0.70
CA SER A 69 -7.82 -4.42 0.67
C SER A 69 -9.22 -4.88 1.07
N SER A 70 -9.86 -4.18 2.02
CA SER A 70 -11.21 -4.55 2.44
C SER A 70 -12.23 -4.19 1.37
N ILE A 71 -13.33 -4.95 1.28
CA ILE A 71 -14.47 -4.59 0.43
C ILE A 71 -14.91 -3.14 0.72
N LYS A 72 -15.09 -2.77 1.99
CA LYS A 72 -15.43 -1.39 2.39
C LYS A 72 -14.50 -0.34 1.77
N LEU A 73 -13.19 -0.55 1.85
CA LEU A 73 -12.24 0.40 1.31
C LEU A 73 -12.37 0.51 -0.22
N LEU A 74 -12.56 -0.61 -0.91
CA LEU A 74 -12.74 -0.61 -2.36
C LEU A 74 -14.09 0.01 -2.76
N THR A 75 -15.12 -0.15 -1.93
CA THR A 75 -16.40 0.55 -2.08
C THR A 75 -16.22 2.06 -2.00
N ASP A 76 -15.51 2.54 -0.98
CA ASP A 76 -15.22 3.98 -0.79
C ASP A 76 -14.37 4.53 -1.95
N GLU A 77 -13.36 3.78 -2.39
CA GLU A 77 -12.50 4.19 -3.50
C GLU A 77 -13.25 4.27 -4.83
N LEU A 78 -14.11 3.30 -5.12
CA LEU A 78 -14.88 3.23 -6.37
C LEU A 78 -16.16 4.08 -6.34
N GLY A 79 -16.54 4.64 -5.18
CA GLY A 79 -17.78 5.40 -5.04
C GLY A 79 -19.05 4.58 -5.28
N LEU A 80 -19.01 3.27 -4.99
CA LEU A 80 -20.11 2.33 -5.28
C LEU A 80 -20.91 1.93 -4.02
N GLY A 81 -20.92 2.78 -2.99
CA GLY A 81 -21.58 2.49 -1.71
C GLY A 81 -23.09 2.26 -1.81
N GLU A 82 -23.75 2.93 -2.75
CA GLU A 82 -25.21 2.88 -2.93
C GLU A 82 -25.65 1.87 -4.00
N THR A 83 -24.72 1.19 -4.67
CA THR A 83 -25.00 0.24 -5.77
C THR A 83 -24.32 -1.12 -5.51
N PRO A 84 -24.81 -1.89 -4.52
CA PRO A 84 -24.18 -3.15 -4.10
C PRO A 84 -24.16 -4.23 -5.20
N ASP A 85 -25.13 -4.21 -6.11
CA ASP A 85 -25.19 -5.01 -7.32
C ASP A 85 -24.02 -4.70 -8.26
N ARG A 86 -23.81 -3.42 -8.59
CA ARG A 86 -22.70 -2.97 -9.43
C ARG A 86 -21.36 -3.22 -8.75
N LEU A 87 -21.26 -2.99 -7.44
CA LEU A 87 -20.08 -3.30 -6.64
C LEU A 87 -19.70 -4.79 -6.74
N ALA A 88 -20.67 -5.69 -6.57
CA ALA A 88 -20.45 -7.13 -6.67
C ALA A 88 -19.89 -7.51 -8.05
N SER A 89 -20.49 -6.98 -9.12
CA SER A 89 -20.05 -7.22 -10.51
C SER A 89 -18.64 -6.69 -10.78
N VAL A 90 -18.38 -5.44 -10.42
CA VAL A 90 -17.08 -4.80 -10.67
C VAL A 90 -15.95 -5.51 -9.90
N LEU A 91 -16.16 -5.77 -8.61
CA LEU A 91 -15.14 -6.41 -7.77
C LEU A 91 -14.91 -7.88 -8.14
N SER A 92 -15.95 -8.65 -8.48
CA SER A 92 -15.78 -10.04 -8.92
C SER A 92 -14.95 -10.10 -10.20
N GLY A 93 -15.15 -9.15 -11.12
CA GLY A 93 -14.35 -8.98 -12.33
C GLY A 93 -12.89 -8.64 -12.04
N PHE A 94 -12.63 -7.67 -11.15
CA PHE A 94 -11.26 -7.31 -10.75
C PHE A 94 -10.52 -8.46 -10.06
N PHE A 95 -11.16 -9.12 -9.10
CA PHE A 95 -10.52 -10.23 -8.40
C PHE A 95 -10.27 -11.43 -9.31
N SER A 96 -11.19 -11.75 -10.23
CA SER A 96 -11.00 -12.83 -11.20
C SER A 96 -9.82 -12.54 -12.13
N ARG A 97 -9.70 -11.32 -12.65
CA ARG A 97 -8.56 -10.93 -13.49
C ARG A 97 -7.26 -10.88 -12.71
N MET A 98 -7.27 -10.42 -11.47
CA MET A 98 -6.10 -10.48 -10.59
C MET A 98 -5.60 -11.91 -10.40
N ILE A 99 -6.51 -12.86 -10.15
CA ILE A 99 -6.17 -14.28 -10.05
C ILE A 99 -5.65 -14.83 -11.38
N ALA A 100 -6.29 -14.54 -12.50
CA ALA A 100 -5.80 -14.98 -13.82
C ALA A 100 -4.39 -14.44 -14.14
N VAL A 101 -4.12 -13.18 -13.76
CA VAL A 101 -2.76 -12.60 -13.86
C VAL A 101 -1.80 -13.35 -12.94
N ALA A 102 -2.19 -13.66 -11.69
CA ALA A 102 -1.33 -14.43 -10.80
C ALA A 102 -1.02 -15.84 -11.34
N GLU A 103 -2.04 -16.57 -11.81
CA GLU A 103 -1.93 -17.92 -12.36
C GLU A 103 -1.09 -17.95 -13.65
N SER A 104 -1.23 -16.96 -14.54
CA SER A 104 -0.36 -16.83 -15.72
C SER A 104 1.11 -16.53 -15.37
N ASN A 105 1.36 -16.00 -14.18
CA ASN A 105 2.70 -15.86 -13.60
C ASN A 105 3.04 -17.04 -12.64
N GLY A 106 2.29 -18.13 -12.77
CA GLY A 106 2.43 -19.43 -12.10
C GLY A 106 2.22 -19.44 -10.58
N ILE A 107 1.53 -18.45 -10.04
CA ILE A 107 1.09 -18.46 -8.64
C ILE A 107 -0.23 -19.24 -8.58
N SER A 108 -0.23 -20.39 -7.90
CA SER A 108 -1.43 -21.22 -7.76
C SER A 108 -2.35 -20.71 -6.65
N VAL A 109 -3.67 -20.74 -6.92
CA VAL A 109 -4.73 -20.36 -5.96
C VAL A 109 -5.57 -21.58 -5.56
N GLN A 110 -5.15 -22.79 -5.93
CA GLN A 110 -5.98 -24.00 -5.79
C GLN A 110 -6.19 -24.48 -4.35
N SER A 111 -5.51 -23.88 -3.38
CA SER A 111 -5.75 -24.11 -1.96
C SER A 111 -5.79 -22.76 -1.24
N PRO A 112 -6.92 -22.05 -1.29
CA PRO A 112 -7.04 -20.76 -0.62
C PRO A 112 -6.84 -20.98 0.89
N ASP A 113 -5.77 -20.39 1.44
CA ASP A 113 -5.66 -20.23 2.90
C ASP A 113 -6.72 -19.19 3.34
N TYR A 114 -6.81 -18.89 4.62
CA TYR A 114 -7.68 -17.84 5.14
C TYR A 114 -7.42 -16.44 4.52
N ARG A 115 -6.21 -16.20 3.97
CA ARG A 115 -5.84 -14.95 3.28
C ARG A 115 -5.05 -15.26 2.02
N TYR A 116 -5.32 -14.54 0.93
CA TYR A 116 -4.58 -14.71 -0.32
C TYR A 116 -3.08 -14.45 -0.17
N LEU A 117 -2.71 -13.47 0.66
CA LEU A 117 -1.30 -13.16 0.96
C LEU A 117 -0.52 -14.34 1.53
N LYS A 118 -1.18 -15.30 2.19
CA LYS A 118 -0.52 -16.49 2.75
C LYS A 118 -0.19 -17.50 1.66
N SER A 119 -1.13 -17.76 0.75
CA SER A 119 -0.91 -18.59 -0.44
C SER A 119 0.21 -17.98 -1.30
N LEU A 120 0.17 -16.66 -1.54
CA LEU A 120 1.28 -15.93 -2.16
C LEU A 120 2.58 -16.06 -1.37
N GLY A 121 2.48 -15.96 -0.05
CA GLY A 121 3.61 -16.14 0.85
C GLY A 121 4.28 -17.49 0.65
N LEU A 122 3.56 -18.59 0.46
CA LEU A 122 4.17 -19.90 0.21
C LEU A 122 4.99 -19.91 -1.08
N GLU A 123 4.44 -19.38 -2.16
CA GLU A 123 5.11 -19.29 -3.46
C GLU A 123 6.33 -18.35 -3.44
N LEU A 124 6.25 -17.27 -2.65
CA LEU A 124 7.33 -16.29 -2.48
C LEU A 124 8.32 -16.66 -1.35
N ALA A 125 8.07 -17.72 -0.57
CA ALA A 125 8.86 -18.09 0.61
C ALA A 125 10.25 -18.66 0.29
N THR A 126 10.51 -19.01 -0.97
CA THR A 126 11.82 -19.50 -1.43
C THR A 126 12.94 -18.47 -1.29
N SER A 127 12.58 -17.19 -1.19
CA SER A 127 13.53 -16.08 -1.08
C SER A 127 14.35 -16.14 0.22
N LEU A 128 15.68 -15.97 0.09
CA LEU A 128 16.61 -15.83 1.23
C LEU A 128 16.18 -14.73 2.22
N LEU A 129 15.45 -13.72 1.72
CA LEU A 129 14.92 -12.56 2.43
C LEU A 129 13.99 -12.92 3.60
N ARG A 130 13.40 -14.12 3.58
CA ARG A 130 12.43 -14.58 4.60
C ARG A 130 13.02 -15.59 5.57
N LYS A 131 14.29 -15.97 5.40
CA LYS A 131 14.98 -16.90 6.30
C LYS A 131 15.33 -16.21 7.61
N ARG A 132 15.31 -17.00 8.70
CA ARG A 132 15.76 -16.54 10.01
C ARG A 132 17.28 -16.22 9.97
N PRO A 133 17.75 -15.25 10.77
CA PRO A 133 19.16 -15.02 10.95
C PRO A 133 19.79 -16.26 11.57
N ARG A 134 20.98 -16.63 11.11
CA ARG A 134 21.75 -17.75 11.68
C ARG A 134 22.65 -17.24 12.81
N GLY A 135 22.91 -18.10 13.79
CA GLY A 135 23.91 -17.85 14.85
C GLY A 135 23.37 -17.24 16.15
N ALA A 136 24.30 -16.90 17.05
CA ALA A 136 24.02 -16.52 18.44
C ALA A 136 23.15 -15.25 18.61
N PHE A 137 23.04 -14.41 17.59
CA PHE A 137 22.33 -13.14 17.65
C PHE A 137 20.87 -13.20 17.19
N GLY A 138 20.36 -14.38 16.82
CA GLY A 138 19.03 -14.48 16.20
C GLY A 138 17.87 -13.93 17.05
N LYS A 139 17.91 -14.11 18.37
CA LYS A 139 16.90 -13.56 19.29
C LYS A 139 16.96 -12.03 19.34
N MET A 140 18.16 -11.46 19.44
CA MET A 140 18.39 -10.02 19.47
C MET A 140 17.95 -9.37 18.15
N LEU A 141 18.28 -9.97 17.01
CA LEU A 141 17.87 -9.47 15.69
C LEU A 141 16.34 -9.47 15.51
N LYS A 142 15.63 -10.49 16.02
CA LYS A 142 14.16 -10.49 16.02
C LYS A 142 13.59 -9.26 16.74
N GLU A 143 14.16 -8.90 17.89
CA GLU A 143 13.75 -7.72 18.63
C GLU A 143 14.08 -6.43 17.87
N VAL A 144 15.30 -6.31 17.33
CA VAL A 144 15.73 -5.17 16.50
C VAL A 144 14.76 -4.93 15.33
N TRP A 145 14.37 -5.98 14.62
CA TRP A 145 13.43 -5.85 13.49
C TRP A 145 12.02 -5.52 13.94
N SER A 146 11.56 -6.10 15.05
CA SER A 146 10.26 -5.75 15.63
C SER A 146 10.21 -4.27 16.02
N GLN A 147 11.22 -3.76 16.73
CA GLN A 147 11.30 -2.34 17.13
C GLN A 147 11.51 -1.40 15.93
N SER A 148 12.06 -1.90 14.83
CA SER A 148 12.20 -1.15 13.57
C SER A 148 10.94 -1.17 12.69
N THR A 149 9.96 -2.01 13.02
CA THR A 149 8.75 -2.16 12.22
C THR A 149 7.62 -1.31 12.78
N GLN A 150 7.02 -0.49 11.93
CA GLN A 150 5.84 0.31 12.25
C GLN A 150 4.88 0.25 11.07
N GLN A 151 3.65 -0.20 11.27
CA GLN A 151 2.77 -0.48 10.13
C GLN A 151 2.18 0.79 9.52
N ASN A 152 1.79 1.74 10.36
CA ASN A 152 1.21 3.01 9.96
C ASN A 152 1.87 4.18 10.67
N GLN A 153 1.75 5.34 10.06
CA GLN A 153 2.00 6.59 10.73
C GLN A 153 0.66 7.16 11.19
N ALA A 154 0.48 7.32 12.50
CA ALA A 154 -0.66 8.03 13.06
C ALA A 154 -0.30 9.50 13.32
N MET A 155 -1.28 10.38 13.17
CA MET A 155 -1.19 11.76 13.61
C MET A 155 -0.98 11.83 15.13
N GLN A 156 -0.17 12.78 15.59
CA GLN A 156 -0.03 13.08 17.02
C GLN A 156 -0.77 14.37 17.36
N ASN A 157 -1.53 14.35 18.46
CA ASN A 157 -2.08 15.54 19.13
C ASN A 157 -2.95 16.49 18.30
N ALA A 158 -3.37 16.13 17.09
CA ALA A 158 -4.27 16.98 16.32
C ALA A 158 -5.74 16.65 16.60
N MET A 159 -6.51 17.68 16.91
CA MET A 159 -7.96 17.57 16.98
C MET A 159 -8.50 17.40 15.57
N VAL A 160 -9.38 16.40 15.38
CA VAL A 160 -10.18 16.28 14.16
C VAL A 160 -10.95 17.60 14.00
N PRO A 161 -10.77 18.33 12.89
CA PRO A 161 -11.48 19.58 12.69
C PRO A 161 -12.99 19.37 12.77
N ARG A 162 -13.69 20.26 13.47
CA ARG A 162 -15.14 20.14 13.65
C ARG A 162 -15.85 20.13 12.28
N GLY A 163 -16.71 19.13 12.08
CA GLY A 163 -17.47 18.96 10.84
C GLY A 163 -16.66 18.40 9.66
N ALA A 164 -15.44 17.93 9.89
CA ALA A 164 -14.65 17.25 8.86
C ALA A 164 -14.93 15.74 8.81
N ASN A 165 -14.91 15.20 7.59
CA ASN A 165 -14.96 13.76 7.32
C ASN A 165 -13.57 13.26 6.96
N ALA A 166 -13.25 12.01 7.29
CA ALA A 166 -11.99 11.38 6.94
C ALA A 166 -12.09 10.71 5.56
N TYR A 167 -11.25 11.13 4.61
CA TYR A 167 -11.17 10.53 3.29
C TYR A 167 -9.80 9.93 3.02
N ALA A 168 -9.77 8.81 2.29
CA ALA A 168 -8.56 8.11 1.91
C ALA A 168 -8.13 8.52 0.50
N PHE A 169 -7.05 9.28 0.38
CA PHE A 169 -6.42 9.59 -0.90
C PHE A 169 -5.36 8.52 -1.19
N THR A 170 -5.56 7.76 -2.26
CA THR A 170 -4.76 6.57 -2.55
C THR A 170 -3.71 6.87 -3.61
N LEU A 171 -2.52 6.30 -3.46
CA LEU A 171 -1.57 6.25 -4.56
C LEU A 171 -2.05 5.22 -5.60
N PRO A 172 -1.78 5.44 -6.90
CA PRO A 172 -2.04 4.41 -7.92
C PRO A 172 -1.27 3.13 -7.56
N ARG A 173 -2.01 2.10 -7.13
CA ARG A 173 -1.45 0.86 -6.56
C ARG A 173 -0.36 0.25 -7.43
N GLY A 174 -0.62 0.22 -8.73
CA GLY A 174 0.30 -0.28 -9.76
C GLY A 174 1.67 0.37 -9.70
N ALA A 175 1.72 1.66 -10.04
CA ALA A 175 2.95 2.47 -9.98
C ALA A 175 3.63 2.44 -8.60
N TYR A 176 2.83 2.56 -7.53
CA TYR A 176 3.33 2.67 -6.17
C TYR A 176 3.96 1.38 -5.64
N PHE A 177 3.23 0.27 -5.64
CA PHE A 177 3.77 -0.99 -5.11
C PHE A 177 4.89 -1.52 -6.00
N ARG A 178 4.86 -1.25 -7.30
CA ARG A 178 5.99 -1.55 -8.17
C ARG A 178 7.25 -0.79 -7.77
N TRP A 179 7.12 0.51 -7.48
CA TRP A 179 8.24 1.31 -7.00
C TRP A 179 8.78 0.77 -5.67
N ILE A 180 7.91 0.45 -4.69
CA ILE A 180 8.34 -0.13 -3.40
C ILE A 180 9.08 -1.44 -3.63
N LEU A 181 8.48 -2.36 -4.40
CA LEU A 181 9.06 -3.67 -4.67
C LEU A 181 10.36 -3.61 -5.48
N SER A 182 10.69 -2.44 -6.07
CA SER A 182 11.96 -2.20 -6.77
C SER A 182 13.07 -1.65 -5.88
N GLN A 183 12.81 -1.38 -4.60
CA GLN A 183 13.84 -0.87 -3.68
C GLN A 183 14.88 -1.94 -3.31
N ASN A 184 15.93 -1.54 -2.58
CA ASN A 184 16.91 -2.48 -2.04
C ASN A 184 16.45 -2.99 -0.67
N PHE A 185 16.63 -4.28 -0.43
CA PHE A 185 16.18 -4.95 0.79
C PHE A 185 17.32 -5.77 1.41
N PRO A 186 17.29 -6.06 2.72
CA PRO A 186 18.26 -6.96 3.33
C PRO A 186 18.24 -8.33 2.66
N SER A 187 19.33 -8.70 1.97
CA SER A 187 19.44 -9.88 1.09
C SER A 187 20.16 -11.08 1.70
N ALA A 188 20.92 -10.86 2.78
CA ALA A 188 21.69 -11.90 3.45
C ALA A 188 21.06 -12.33 4.78
N THR A 189 21.27 -13.60 5.13
CA THR A 189 20.95 -14.14 6.47
C THR A 189 22.05 -13.91 7.50
N HIS A 190 23.24 -13.49 7.04
CA HIS A 190 24.36 -13.15 7.91
C HIS A 190 24.29 -11.66 8.27
N TRP A 191 24.33 -11.39 9.58
CA TRP A 191 24.25 -10.05 10.13
C TRP A 191 25.47 -9.80 11.01
N GLU A 192 26.14 -8.68 10.75
CA GLU A 192 27.34 -8.25 11.47
C GLU A 192 27.02 -7.05 12.33
N LYS A 193 27.65 -6.97 13.52
CA LYS A 193 27.61 -5.74 14.31
C LYS A 193 28.29 -4.62 13.55
N HIS A 194 27.73 -3.43 13.65
CA HIS A 194 28.32 -2.21 13.12
C HIS A 194 28.34 -1.15 14.19
N SER A 195 29.50 -0.53 14.36
CA SER A 195 29.71 0.62 15.23
C SER A 195 30.29 1.76 14.41
N PHE A 196 29.92 2.99 14.79
CA PHE A 196 30.44 4.22 14.19
C PHE A 196 31.71 4.72 14.89
N GLY A 197 32.34 3.91 15.74
CA GLY A 197 33.58 4.23 16.46
C GLY A 197 33.39 5.05 17.74
N ALA A 198 32.40 5.95 17.76
CA ALA A 198 31.88 6.59 18.98
C ALA A 198 30.58 5.91 19.45
N ASP A 199 30.23 6.02 20.73
CA ASP A 199 28.99 5.44 21.31
C ASP A 199 27.71 5.83 20.54
N GLN A 200 27.72 7.04 19.96
CA GLN A 200 26.71 7.55 19.06
C GLN A 200 27.27 8.66 18.16
N ILE A 201 26.71 8.77 16.95
CA ILE A 201 26.84 9.96 16.10
C ILE A 201 25.56 10.79 16.18
N VAL A 202 25.67 12.11 16.25
CA VAL A 202 24.52 13.02 16.28
C VAL A 202 24.47 13.79 14.97
N ILE A 203 23.37 13.66 14.23
CA ILE A 203 23.20 14.29 12.92
C ILE A 203 21.80 14.86 12.77
N GLY A 204 21.63 15.72 11.76
CA GLY A 204 20.33 16.15 11.26
C GLY A 204 20.12 17.64 11.37
N VAL A 205 18.90 18.06 11.73
CA VAL A 205 18.47 19.47 11.75
C VAL A 205 17.92 19.82 13.12
N GLN A 206 18.34 20.96 13.65
CA GLN A 206 17.82 21.56 14.87
C GLN A 206 17.45 23.02 14.57
N ASP A 207 16.22 23.42 14.88
CA ASP A 207 15.73 24.80 14.71
C ASP A 207 15.95 25.34 13.27
N GLY A 208 15.70 24.48 12.27
CA GLY A 208 15.91 24.79 10.84
C GLY A 208 17.38 24.79 10.38
N VAL A 209 18.34 24.65 11.31
CA VAL A 209 19.79 24.66 11.01
C VAL A 209 20.34 23.24 10.99
N LYS A 210 21.07 22.90 9.93
CA LYS A 210 21.74 21.60 9.80
C LYS A 210 22.95 21.53 10.76
N LEU A 211 23.07 20.45 11.52
CA LEU A 211 24.16 20.26 12.47
C LEU A 211 25.51 20.00 11.76
N PRO A 212 26.65 20.43 12.35
CA PRO A 212 27.98 20.13 11.81
C PRO A 212 28.20 18.63 11.59
N GLY A 213 28.88 18.26 10.49
CA GLY A 213 29.15 16.85 10.14
C GLY A 213 27.96 16.08 9.58
N THR A 214 26.75 16.66 9.58
CA THR A 214 25.54 15.97 9.07
C THR A 214 25.65 15.63 7.60
N THR A 215 26.22 16.52 6.77
CA THR A 215 26.30 16.31 5.32
C THR A 215 27.21 15.12 5.00
N GLU A 216 28.36 15.06 5.65
CA GLU A 216 29.38 14.01 5.51
C GLU A 216 28.84 12.67 6.02
N ALA A 217 28.23 12.66 7.21
CA ALA A 217 27.63 11.47 7.77
C ALA A 217 26.45 10.94 6.92
N MET A 218 25.58 11.82 6.42
CA MET A 218 24.51 11.43 5.50
C MET A 218 25.06 10.88 4.19
N ALA A 219 26.15 11.43 3.66
CA ALA A 219 26.80 10.90 2.47
C ALA A 219 27.36 9.49 2.71
N ALA A 220 28.03 9.26 3.85
CA ALA A 220 28.52 7.95 4.24
C ALA A 220 27.39 6.92 4.43
N LEU A 221 26.29 7.31 5.08
CA LEU A 221 25.10 6.44 5.25
C LEU A 221 24.42 6.12 3.91
N LYS A 222 24.34 7.09 2.99
CA LYS A 222 23.83 6.85 1.62
C LYS A 222 24.73 5.90 0.84
N ASP A 223 26.05 6.03 0.98
CA ASP A 223 27.00 5.13 0.34
C ASP A 223 26.88 3.71 0.89
N LEU A 224 26.79 3.56 2.22
CA LEU A 224 26.52 2.29 2.88
C LEU A 224 25.23 1.63 2.35
N MET A 225 24.15 2.40 2.17
CA MET A 225 22.86 1.89 1.69
C MET A 225 22.92 1.31 0.26
N LYS A 226 23.95 1.63 -0.53
CA LYS A 226 24.11 1.08 -1.89
C LYS A 226 24.39 -0.43 -1.88
N THR A 227 25.10 -0.92 -0.86
CA THR A 227 25.56 -2.32 -0.78
C THR A 227 25.11 -3.03 0.49
N LYS A 228 24.72 -2.30 1.53
CA LYS A 228 24.31 -2.83 2.82
C LYS A 228 22.91 -2.39 3.22
N ALA A 229 22.21 -3.29 3.89
CA ALA A 229 21.07 -2.97 4.74
C ALA A 229 21.56 -2.80 6.19
N GLY A 230 20.86 -1.98 6.96
CA GLY A 230 21.22 -1.70 8.34
C GLY A 230 20.04 -1.36 9.24
N PHE A 231 20.14 -1.76 10.49
CA PHE A 231 19.26 -1.38 11.59
C PHE A 231 20.11 -0.82 12.72
N PHE A 232 19.86 0.43 13.10
CA PHE A 232 20.68 1.13 14.09
C PHE A 232 19.82 1.64 15.23
N ARG A 233 20.40 1.64 16.43
CA ARG A 233 19.76 2.26 17.59
C ARG A 233 19.54 3.73 17.29
N LEU A 234 18.31 4.21 17.52
CA LEU A 234 17.92 5.56 17.18
C LEU A 234 17.29 6.26 18.37
N SER A 235 17.76 7.48 18.65
CA SER A 235 17.10 8.41 19.57
C SER A 235 16.80 9.71 18.83
N VAL A 236 15.53 10.11 18.78
CA VAL A 236 15.12 11.42 18.26
C VAL A 236 15.19 12.42 19.41
N GLN A 237 16.14 13.35 19.34
CA GLN A 237 16.39 14.34 20.40
C GLN A 237 15.51 15.58 20.25
N SER A 238 15.26 16.00 19.01
CA SER A 238 14.28 17.02 18.66
C SER A 238 13.80 16.82 17.23
N MET A 239 12.61 17.34 16.93
CA MET A 239 11.99 17.28 15.62
C MET A 239 11.40 18.65 15.27
N ASP A 240 11.48 19.03 14.00
CA ASP A 240 10.81 20.22 13.50
C ASP A 240 9.29 20.18 13.82
N PRO A 241 8.73 21.23 14.45
CA PRO A 241 7.31 21.27 14.81
C PRO A 241 6.33 21.05 13.65
N HIS A 242 6.71 21.43 12.42
CA HIS A 242 5.91 21.15 11.23
C HIS A 242 5.74 19.65 11.01
N TYR A 243 6.85 18.89 11.05
CA TYR A 243 6.84 17.45 10.85
C TYR A 243 6.30 16.68 12.05
N GLN A 244 6.41 17.21 13.26
CA GLN A 244 5.88 16.56 14.47
C GLN A 244 4.37 16.26 14.38
N LYS A 245 3.61 17.10 13.66
CA LYS A 245 2.15 16.94 13.51
C LYS A 245 1.75 15.64 12.81
N PHE A 246 2.55 15.16 11.85
CA PHE A 246 2.18 14.05 10.97
C PHE A 246 3.26 12.98 10.80
N SER A 247 4.51 13.23 11.17
CA SER A 247 5.67 12.37 10.90
C SER A 247 6.50 12.05 12.17
N ALA A 248 5.90 12.23 13.35
CA ALA A 248 6.53 11.93 14.62
C ALA A 248 6.97 10.46 14.72
N TYR A 249 8.23 10.24 15.08
CA TYR A 249 8.82 8.90 15.15
C TYR A 249 8.11 8.02 16.18
N GLY A 250 7.73 6.81 15.76
CA GLY A 250 7.01 5.85 16.61
C GLY A 250 5.50 6.08 16.74
N SER A 251 4.94 7.16 16.19
CA SER A 251 3.50 7.39 16.25
C SER A 251 2.72 6.39 15.39
N GLY A 252 1.87 5.58 16.03
CA GLY A 252 1.17 4.45 15.40
C GLY A 252 1.92 3.11 15.53
N SER A 253 3.07 3.08 16.19
CA SER A 253 3.72 1.82 16.54
C SER A 253 3.05 1.15 17.73
N ASN A 254 2.89 -0.17 17.68
CA ASN A 254 2.44 -0.99 18.81
C ASN A 254 3.59 -1.42 19.74
N VAL A 255 4.83 -1.07 19.39
CA VAL A 255 6.05 -1.44 20.11
C VAL A 255 6.91 -0.20 20.31
N MET A 256 7.58 -0.11 21.46
CA MET A 256 8.57 0.95 21.70
C MET A 256 9.70 0.84 20.67
N ARG A 257 9.98 1.93 19.98
CA ARG A 257 10.92 1.95 18.86
C ARG A 257 12.31 2.39 19.29
N GLY A 258 13.18 1.43 19.61
CA GLY A 258 14.61 1.69 19.89
C GLY A 258 15.52 1.63 18.65
N TYR A 259 15.04 1.05 17.55
CA TYR A 259 15.80 0.85 16.32
C TYR A 259 15.04 1.38 15.09
N ALA A 260 15.80 1.83 14.09
CA ALA A 260 15.27 2.22 12.79
C ALA A 260 16.08 1.61 11.65
N SER A 261 15.39 1.39 10.52
CA SER A 261 16.05 0.99 9.28
C SER A 261 16.86 2.14 8.69
N LEU A 262 17.93 1.83 7.95
CA LEU A 262 18.79 2.83 7.32
C LEU A 262 18.03 3.86 6.43
N PRO A 263 17.05 3.47 5.58
CA PRO A 263 16.26 4.44 4.83
C PRO A 263 15.47 5.42 5.71
N GLU A 264 14.95 4.94 6.84
CA GLU A 264 14.19 5.77 7.78
C GLU A 264 15.08 6.76 8.52
N ILE A 265 16.28 6.33 8.92
CA ILE A 265 17.30 7.21 9.52
C ILE A 265 17.65 8.37 8.58
N LEU A 266 17.88 8.05 7.29
CA LEU A 266 18.16 9.05 6.25
C LEU A 266 16.99 10.02 6.00
N ARG A 267 15.74 9.59 6.21
CA ARG A 267 14.57 10.47 6.10
C ARG A 267 14.45 11.36 7.34
N LEU A 268 14.52 10.79 8.54
CA LEU A 268 14.40 11.52 9.80
C LEU A 268 15.48 12.60 9.96
N SER A 269 16.72 12.33 9.53
CA SER A 269 17.81 13.30 9.61
C SER A 269 17.58 14.57 8.77
N GLN A 270 16.56 14.60 7.91
CA GLN A 270 16.22 15.78 7.11
C GLN A 270 15.44 16.84 7.89
N TYR A 271 14.77 16.45 8.98
CA TYR A 271 13.87 17.32 9.74
C TYR A 271 13.91 17.07 11.26
N SER A 272 14.92 16.32 11.73
CA SER A 272 15.08 16.00 13.15
C SER A 272 16.55 15.94 13.52
N LYS A 273 16.84 16.27 14.77
CA LYS A 273 18.11 15.96 15.42
C LYS A 273 18.03 14.54 15.95
N ILE A 274 18.88 13.66 15.43
CA ILE A 274 18.89 12.25 15.79
C ILE A 274 20.27 11.83 16.28
N ALA A 275 20.28 10.96 17.29
CA ALA A 275 21.46 10.22 17.69
C ALA A 275 21.36 8.78 17.19
N ILE A 276 22.40 8.34 16.49
CA ILE A 276 22.51 7.01 15.89
C ILE A 276 23.60 6.26 16.64
N GLY A 277 23.23 5.16 17.30
CA GLY A 277 24.19 4.29 17.97
C GLY A 277 24.53 3.05 17.14
N ASP A 278 25.17 2.09 17.81
CA ASP A 278 25.47 0.79 17.23
C ASP A 278 24.24 0.06 16.67
N GLY A 279 24.51 -0.87 15.77
CA GLY A 279 23.49 -1.64 15.11
C GLY A 279 24.02 -2.86 14.40
N TRP A 280 23.25 -3.27 13.40
CA TRP A 280 23.50 -4.48 12.63
C TRP A 280 23.41 -4.16 11.15
N LYS A 281 24.30 -4.75 10.36
CA LYS A 281 24.29 -4.65 8.89
C LYS A 281 24.33 -6.02 8.22
N ALA A 282 23.82 -6.07 7.01
CA ALA A 282 23.85 -7.23 6.11
C ALA A 282 23.94 -6.74 4.66
N ASP A 283 24.24 -7.61 3.71
CA ASP A 283 24.18 -7.25 2.28
C ASP A 283 22.75 -6.89 1.87
N CYS A 284 22.59 -5.90 0.98
CA CYS A 284 21.31 -5.57 0.37
C CYS A 284 21.25 -5.91 -1.12
N GLY A 285 20.04 -6.15 -1.61
CA GLY A 285 19.79 -6.52 -3.00
C GLY A 285 18.34 -6.26 -3.40
N LYS A 286 18.02 -6.56 -4.66
CA LYS A 286 16.64 -6.49 -5.16
C LYS A 286 15.84 -7.70 -4.68
N LEU A 287 14.52 -7.57 -4.68
CA LEU A 287 13.64 -8.72 -4.47
C LEU A 287 13.79 -9.68 -5.64
N GLU A 288 13.93 -10.96 -5.33
CA GLU A 288 13.88 -12.05 -6.29
C GLU A 288 12.43 -12.43 -6.53
N PHE A 289 11.96 -12.31 -7.77
CA PHE A 289 10.66 -12.80 -8.17
C PHE A 289 10.84 -14.09 -8.96
N PRO A 290 9.86 -15.02 -8.95
CA PRO A 290 9.87 -16.14 -9.90
C PRO A 290 10.09 -15.62 -11.33
N GLU A 291 10.89 -16.28 -12.16
CA GLU A 291 11.25 -15.79 -13.51
C GLU A 291 10.01 -15.48 -14.36
N ARG A 292 8.96 -16.26 -14.18
CA ARG A 292 7.64 -16.11 -14.81
C ARG A 292 6.83 -14.90 -14.32
N PHE A 293 7.25 -14.22 -13.26
CA PHE A 293 6.57 -13.05 -12.70
C PHE A 293 7.06 -11.76 -13.37
N ASP A 294 6.47 -11.40 -14.52
CA ASP A 294 6.86 -10.19 -15.25
C ASP A 294 6.38 -8.94 -14.52
N MET A 295 7.22 -8.36 -13.67
CA MET A 295 6.91 -7.15 -12.91
C MET A 295 6.58 -5.90 -13.76
N ALA A 296 6.88 -5.88 -15.07
CA ALA A 296 6.71 -4.70 -15.92
C ALA A 296 5.45 -4.76 -16.81
N ALA A 297 4.93 -5.95 -17.11
CA ALA A 297 3.71 -6.07 -17.93
C ALA A 297 2.48 -5.46 -17.23
N ASN A 298 1.88 -4.42 -17.81
CA ASN A 298 0.57 -3.87 -17.38
C ASN A 298 0.49 -3.41 -15.93
N GLU A 299 1.61 -2.89 -15.41
CA GLU A 299 1.71 -2.43 -14.02
C GLU A 299 0.61 -1.45 -13.62
N PHE A 300 -0.04 -0.76 -14.56
CA PHE A 300 -1.05 0.29 -14.34
C PHE A 300 -2.52 -0.16 -14.50
N SER A 301 -2.82 -1.42 -14.21
CA SER A 301 -4.21 -1.93 -14.16
C SER A 301 -4.67 -2.11 -12.72
N PHE A 302 -5.98 -2.03 -12.47
CA PHE A 302 -6.52 -2.12 -11.12
C PHE A 302 -6.28 -3.50 -10.52
N SER A 303 -6.59 -4.55 -11.29
CA SER A 303 -6.37 -5.95 -10.93
C SER A 303 -4.90 -6.25 -10.63
N ARG A 304 -3.97 -5.70 -11.42
CA ARG A 304 -2.54 -5.89 -11.17
C ARG A 304 -2.04 -5.07 -9.99
N GLY A 305 -2.58 -3.87 -9.78
CA GLY A 305 -2.33 -3.07 -8.58
C GLY A 305 -2.73 -3.84 -7.31
N LEU A 306 -3.87 -4.51 -7.31
CA LEU A 306 -4.30 -5.40 -6.22
C LEU A 306 -3.36 -6.59 -6.04
N LEU A 307 -2.88 -7.20 -7.14
CA LEU A 307 -1.87 -8.26 -7.06
C LEU A 307 -0.59 -7.76 -6.39
N PHE A 308 -0.05 -6.61 -6.81
CA PHE A 308 1.15 -6.03 -6.24
C PHE A 308 0.99 -5.62 -4.77
N GLU A 309 -0.18 -5.12 -4.37
CA GLU A 309 -0.52 -4.87 -2.96
C GLU A 309 -0.44 -6.19 -2.14
N ASN A 310 -0.96 -7.28 -2.68
CA ASN A 310 -0.92 -8.58 -2.03
C ASN A 310 0.50 -9.18 -2.01
N VAL A 311 1.31 -8.99 -3.07
CA VAL A 311 2.73 -9.38 -3.09
C VAL A 311 3.54 -8.60 -2.05
N PHE A 312 3.32 -7.29 -1.96
CA PHE A 312 3.90 -6.45 -0.91
C PHE A 312 3.55 -6.97 0.49
N ALA A 313 2.27 -7.29 0.73
CA ALA A 313 1.82 -7.84 2.00
C ALA A 313 2.41 -9.22 2.29
N ALA A 314 2.53 -10.09 1.28
CA ALA A 314 3.08 -11.43 1.39
C ALA A 314 4.56 -11.40 1.83
N TYR A 315 5.37 -10.53 1.22
CA TYR A 315 6.77 -10.33 1.65
C TYR A 315 6.90 -9.78 3.06
N GLY A 316 5.98 -8.90 3.46
CA GLY A 316 5.95 -8.31 4.81
C GLY A 316 5.37 -9.22 5.89
N SER A 317 4.73 -10.34 5.52
CA SER A 317 4.07 -11.26 6.43
C SER A 317 5.03 -12.26 7.07
N SER A 318 4.74 -12.66 8.31
CA SER A 318 5.46 -13.76 8.97
C SER A 318 5.25 -15.08 8.21
N SER A 319 6.23 -15.99 8.25
CA SER A 319 6.03 -17.34 7.73
C SER A 319 4.98 -18.08 8.57
N LEU A 320 4.26 -19.03 7.95
CA LEU A 320 3.04 -19.66 8.47
C LEU A 320 3.13 -20.32 9.86
N SER A 321 4.34 -20.61 10.34
CA SER A 321 4.56 -21.34 11.60
C SER A 321 5.23 -20.51 12.69
N ASP A 322 5.54 -19.23 12.44
CA ASP A 322 6.36 -18.44 13.36
C ASP A 322 5.85 -17.02 13.51
N THR A 323 5.84 -16.50 14.74
CA THR A 323 5.54 -15.09 15.07
C THR A 323 6.70 -14.15 14.71
N TYR A 324 7.44 -14.51 13.67
CA TYR A 324 8.68 -13.86 13.28
C TYR A 324 8.42 -12.88 12.16
N PHE A 325 8.78 -11.62 12.39
CA PHE A 325 8.78 -10.58 11.36
C PHE A 325 10.13 -10.61 10.63
N PRO A 326 10.15 -10.93 9.32
CA PRO A 326 11.37 -10.86 8.53
C PRO A 326 11.98 -9.44 8.53
N SER A 327 13.30 -9.35 8.41
CA SER A 327 14.02 -8.07 8.29
C SER A 327 13.48 -7.19 7.15
N ILE A 328 13.06 -7.82 6.05
CA ILE A 328 12.42 -7.15 4.91
C ILE A 328 11.15 -6.40 5.29
N THR A 329 10.38 -6.88 6.28
CA THR A 329 9.13 -6.22 6.71
C THR A 329 9.40 -4.80 7.21
N ALA A 330 10.46 -4.61 8.01
CA ALA A 330 10.82 -3.28 8.51
C ALA A 330 11.20 -2.33 7.36
N TYR A 331 11.90 -2.82 6.33
CA TYR A 331 12.26 -2.05 5.14
C TYR A 331 11.05 -1.70 4.27
N LEU A 332 10.18 -2.67 3.98
CA LEU A 332 8.95 -2.45 3.23
C LEU A 332 8.09 -1.36 3.88
N ARG A 333 7.94 -1.44 5.21
CA ARG A 333 7.19 -0.45 5.98
C ARG A 333 7.88 0.90 6.05
N ALA A 334 9.21 0.94 6.14
CA ALA A 334 9.95 2.20 6.08
C ALA A 334 9.78 2.89 4.72
N TYR A 335 9.96 2.18 3.61
CA TYR A 335 9.77 2.75 2.27
C TYR A 335 8.33 3.24 2.04
N ASP A 336 7.34 2.46 2.49
CA ASP A 336 5.93 2.85 2.48
C ASP A 336 5.70 4.17 3.21
N ARG A 337 6.11 4.26 4.49
CA ARG A 337 5.94 5.49 5.30
C ARG A 337 6.71 6.67 4.71
N ILE A 338 7.95 6.47 4.26
CA ILE A 338 8.76 7.54 3.66
C ILE A 338 8.06 8.08 2.41
N ALA A 339 7.60 7.21 1.52
CA ALA A 339 6.91 7.61 0.29
C ALA A 339 5.62 8.37 0.61
N CYS A 340 4.76 7.82 1.46
CA CYS A 340 3.53 8.47 1.87
C CYS A 340 3.79 9.80 2.61
N SER A 341 4.90 9.94 3.34
CA SER A 341 5.24 11.16 4.06
C SER A 341 5.40 12.38 3.13
N TYR A 342 5.88 12.19 1.89
CA TYR A 342 6.00 13.29 0.92
C TYR A 342 4.64 13.84 0.50
N PHE A 343 3.63 12.98 0.38
CA PHE A 343 2.26 13.39 0.06
C PHE A 343 1.56 13.98 1.28
N ALA A 344 1.77 13.41 2.47
CA ALA A 344 1.28 13.98 3.72
C ALA A 344 1.84 15.39 3.98
N GLU A 345 3.13 15.60 3.69
CA GLU A 345 3.78 16.92 3.74
C GLU A 345 3.09 17.90 2.79
N ALA A 346 2.79 17.50 1.55
CA ALA A 346 2.06 18.34 0.59
C ALA A 346 0.65 18.72 1.09
N PHE A 347 -0.12 17.79 1.68
CA PHE A 347 -1.41 18.12 2.30
C PHE A 347 -1.27 19.11 3.46
N GLN A 348 -0.25 18.94 4.32
CA GLN A 348 0.01 19.82 5.45
C GLN A 348 0.44 21.23 5.02
N GLU A 349 1.20 21.36 3.94
CA GLU A 349 1.54 22.67 3.35
C GLU A 349 0.30 23.44 2.87
N PHE A 350 -0.79 22.74 2.53
CA PHE A 350 -2.08 23.31 2.16
C PHE A 350 -3.05 23.41 3.34
N ASN A 351 -2.54 23.30 4.57
CA ASN A 351 -3.30 23.37 5.83
C ASN A 351 -4.35 22.26 6.01
N PHE A 352 -4.26 21.16 5.27
CA PHE A 352 -5.11 20.00 5.50
C PHE A 352 -4.61 19.17 6.68
N SER A 353 -5.56 18.67 7.48
CA SER A 353 -5.25 17.83 8.63
C SER A 353 -5.06 16.37 8.21
N VAL A 354 -3.81 15.92 8.16
CA VAL A 354 -3.48 14.51 7.87
C VAL A 354 -3.68 13.65 9.11
N GLY A 355 -4.64 12.72 9.07
CA GLY A 355 -4.95 11.83 10.19
C GLY A 355 -4.03 10.62 10.31
N SER A 356 -3.66 10.00 9.20
CA SER A 356 -2.70 8.89 9.16
C SER A 356 -2.24 8.61 7.75
N TYR A 357 -1.17 7.83 7.59
CA TYR A 357 -0.80 7.30 6.28
C TYR A 357 -0.07 5.97 6.38
N SER A 358 -0.32 5.10 5.40
CA SER A 358 0.36 3.81 5.19
C SER A 358 -0.19 3.09 3.98
N THR A 359 0.54 2.08 3.52
CA THR A 359 0.16 1.15 2.44
C THR A 359 -0.37 1.88 1.21
N GLY A 360 0.31 2.98 0.83
CA GLY A 360 -0.07 3.80 -0.32
C GLY A 360 -1.31 4.66 -0.12
N LYS A 361 -1.65 5.03 1.12
CA LYS A 361 -2.87 5.80 1.43
C LYS A 361 -2.56 6.93 2.40
N ILE A 362 -3.19 8.08 2.17
CA ILE A 362 -3.12 9.25 3.04
C ILE A 362 -4.54 9.56 3.49
N MET A 363 -4.79 9.44 4.80
CA MET A 363 -6.05 9.82 5.41
C MET A 363 -6.03 11.31 5.73
N VAL A 364 -6.97 12.06 5.19
CA VAL A 364 -7.08 13.50 5.38
C VAL A 364 -8.48 13.83 5.91
N TYR A 365 -8.55 14.70 6.92
CA TYR A 365 -9.81 15.25 7.39
C TYR A 365 -10.18 16.47 6.55
N VAL A 366 -11.36 16.43 5.93
CA VAL A 366 -11.82 17.40 4.94
C VAL A 366 -13.19 17.92 5.36
N ARG A 367 -13.34 19.24 5.44
CA ARG A 367 -14.64 19.89 5.66
C ARG A 367 -15.40 20.01 4.33
N PRO A 368 -16.74 20.13 4.34
CA PRO A 368 -17.52 20.24 3.11
C PRO A 368 -17.04 21.35 2.14
N GLN A 369 -16.63 22.50 2.67
CA GLN A 369 -16.11 23.62 1.87
C GLN A 369 -14.69 23.42 1.31
N GLU A 370 -13.98 22.37 1.76
CA GLU A 370 -12.59 22.08 1.39
C GLU A 370 -12.48 21.02 0.29
N VAL A 371 -13.59 20.35 -0.07
CA VAL A 371 -13.59 19.16 -0.95
C VAL A 371 -12.95 19.46 -2.32
N THR A 372 -13.36 20.52 -3.00
CA THR A 372 -12.79 20.90 -4.30
C THR A 372 -11.28 21.11 -4.22
N GLN A 373 -10.81 21.85 -3.21
CA GLN A 373 -9.39 22.16 -3.06
C GLN A 373 -8.56 20.89 -2.79
N VAL A 374 -9.03 20.00 -1.91
CA VAL A 374 -8.28 18.77 -1.56
C VAL A 374 -8.26 17.78 -2.72
N VAL A 375 -9.35 17.66 -3.48
CA VAL A 375 -9.43 16.81 -4.68
C VAL A 375 -8.46 17.30 -5.75
N ASN A 376 -8.45 18.60 -6.00
CA ASN A 376 -7.54 19.22 -6.97
C ASN A 376 -6.06 19.04 -6.59
N LEU A 377 -5.74 19.24 -5.30
CA LEU A 377 -4.40 18.95 -4.79
C LEU A 377 -4.03 17.48 -4.99
N ALA A 378 -4.91 16.54 -4.61
CA ALA A 378 -4.67 15.11 -4.75
C ALA A 378 -4.40 14.71 -6.22
N LEU A 379 -5.25 15.13 -7.15
CA LEU A 379 -5.11 14.83 -8.59
C LEU A 379 -3.80 15.39 -9.16
N SER A 380 -3.39 16.57 -8.72
CA SER A 380 -2.15 17.20 -9.15
C SER A 380 -0.90 16.43 -8.70
N LEU A 381 -0.93 15.92 -7.46
CA LEU A 381 0.09 15.04 -6.89
C LEU A 381 0.08 13.65 -7.54
N GLY A 382 -0.97 13.32 -8.29
CA GLY A 382 -1.18 12.01 -8.91
C GLY A 382 -1.73 10.98 -7.93
N LEU A 383 -2.41 11.42 -6.87
CA LEU A 383 -3.23 10.59 -6.02
C LEU A 383 -4.62 10.40 -6.63
N LEU A 384 -5.26 9.30 -6.26
CA LEU A 384 -6.64 8.96 -6.60
C LEU A 384 -7.52 9.30 -5.39
N PRO A 385 -8.31 10.39 -5.44
CA PRO A 385 -9.34 10.64 -4.43
C PRO A 385 -10.45 9.57 -4.50
N PRO A 386 -11.26 9.40 -3.45
CA PRO A 386 -12.51 8.66 -3.54
C PRO A 386 -13.36 9.16 -4.71
N MET A 387 -13.95 8.25 -5.50
CA MET A 387 -14.65 8.64 -6.74
C MET A 387 -15.88 9.50 -6.50
N ASP A 388 -16.56 9.35 -5.36
CA ASP A 388 -17.69 10.19 -4.95
C ASP A 388 -17.30 11.68 -4.79
N LEU A 389 -16.04 11.96 -4.45
CA LEU A 389 -15.52 13.33 -4.35
C LEU A 389 -15.13 13.95 -5.70
N LEU A 390 -15.05 13.17 -6.79
CA LEU A 390 -14.61 13.71 -8.08
C LEU A 390 -15.63 14.64 -8.72
N MET A 391 -16.91 14.54 -8.36
CA MET A 391 -18.00 15.38 -8.88
C MET A 391 -17.73 16.89 -8.78
N VAL A 392 -16.88 17.31 -7.83
CA VAL A 392 -16.58 18.72 -7.55
C VAL A 392 -15.21 19.17 -8.06
N ALA A 393 -14.52 18.34 -8.84
CA ALA A 393 -13.21 18.67 -9.39
C ALA A 393 -13.34 19.74 -10.49
N GLU A 394 -12.64 20.85 -10.30
CA GLU A 394 -12.42 21.86 -11.33
C GLU A 394 -11.01 21.60 -11.89
N GLY A 395 -10.81 21.68 -13.21
CA GLY A 395 -9.48 21.40 -13.77
C GLY A 395 -8.40 22.28 -13.13
N VAL A 396 -7.41 21.67 -12.46
CA VAL A 396 -6.36 22.42 -11.76
C VAL A 396 -4.97 22.02 -12.23
N GLU A 397 -4.20 23.02 -12.61
CA GLU A 397 -2.75 22.96 -12.68
C GLU A 397 -2.15 23.30 -11.32
N VAL A 398 -1.35 22.40 -10.75
CA VAL A 398 -0.49 22.70 -9.60
C VAL A 398 0.96 22.59 -10.05
N ASP A 399 1.79 23.51 -9.56
CA ASP A 399 3.24 23.44 -9.75
C ASP A 399 3.80 22.21 -9.02
N ASN A 400 4.00 21.15 -9.81
CA ASN A 400 4.49 19.86 -9.33
C ASN A 400 5.97 19.90 -8.93
N ALA A 401 6.73 20.91 -9.36
CA ALA A 401 8.18 20.98 -9.10
C ALA A 401 8.49 21.25 -7.61
N LYS A 402 7.50 21.73 -6.84
CA LYS A 402 7.67 22.07 -5.43
C LYS A 402 7.84 20.85 -4.52
N TYR A 403 7.27 19.69 -4.86
CA TYR A 403 7.20 18.56 -3.94
C TYR A 403 8.34 17.57 -4.12
N LYS A 404 8.96 17.17 -3.01
CA LYS A 404 10.14 16.28 -2.96
C LYS A 404 9.81 14.80 -3.19
N ILE A 405 8.83 14.49 -4.04
CA ILE A 405 8.46 13.11 -4.40
C ILE A 405 9.66 12.46 -5.11
N PRO A 406 10.04 11.21 -4.77
CA PRO A 406 11.12 10.52 -5.46
C PRO A 406 10.91 10.54 -6.99
N PRO A 407 11.88 11.00 -7.81
CA PRO A 407 11.66 11.19 -9.25
C PRO A 407 11.17 9.94 -9.97
N VAL A 408 11.68 8.76 -9.61
CA VAL A 408 11.26 7.47 -10.17
C VAL A 408 9.82 7.12 -9.80
N LEU A 409 9.38 7.44 -8.57
CA LEU A 409 7.99 7.24 -8.17
C LEU A 409 7.08 8.19 -8.94
N ARG A 410 7.47 9.47 -9.05
CA ARG A 410 6.71 10.48 -9.80
C ARG A 410 6.54 10.09 -11.27
N GLN A 411 7.63 9.70 -11.93
CA GLN A 411 7.61 9.24 -13.31
C GLN A 411 6.62 8.10 -13.52
N ARG A 412 6.58 7.11 -12.60
CA ARG A 412 5.64 5.99 -12.67
C ARG A 412 4.19 6.43 -12.47
N ILE A 413 3.93 7.33 -11.53
CA ILE A 413 2.60 7.91 -11.31
C ILE A 413 2.11 8.63 -12.58
N ASP A 414 2.97 9.43 -13.23
CA ASP A 414 2.59 10.16 -14.45
C ASP A 414 2.41 9.25 -15.69
N GLN A 415 2.99 8.05 -15.65
CA GLN A 415 2.78 6.99 -16.64
C GLN A 415 1.55 6.12 -16.34
N ASP A 416 1.00 6.18 -15.12
CA ASP A 416 -0.12 5.34 -14.72
C ASP A 416 -1.41 5.77 -15.43
N TYR A 417 -1.99 4.85 -16.20
CA TYR A 417 -3.19 5.13 -16.97
C TYR A 417 -4.42 5.38 -16.09
N ILE A 418 -4.48 4.84 -14.86
CA ILE A 418 -5.58 5.12 -13.92
C ILE A 418 -5.49 6.58 -13.48
N CYS A 419 -4.29 7.10 -13.18
CA CYS A 419 -4.12 8.52 -12.86
C CYS A 419 -4.53 9.42 -14.04
N ARG A 420 -4.17 9.05 -15.27
CA ARG A 420 -4.59 9.79 -16.47
C ARG A 420 -6.11 9.75 -16.66
N LEU A 421 -6.72 8.60 -16.41
CA LEU A 421 -8.16 8.41 -16.47
C LEU A 421 -8.87 9.32 -15.46
N TYR A 422 -8.44 9.31 -14.19
CA TYR A 422 -8.97 10.17 -13.15
C TYR A 422 -8.88 11.66 -13.51
N ARG A 423 -7.74 12.10 -14.06
CA ARG A 423 -7.56 13.49 -14.51
C ARG A 423 -8.44 13.83 -15.72
N GLY A 424 -8.58 12.91 -16.67
CA GLY A 424 -9.34 13.12 -17.90
C GLY A 424 -10.86 13.00 -17.76
N LEU A 425 -11.34 12.26 -16.75
CA LEU A 425 -12.76 12.03 -16.49
C LEU A 425 -13.25 12.61 -15.16
N ALA A 426 -12.47 13.51 -14.55
CA ALA A 426 -12.87 14.16 -13.29
C ALA A 426 -14.27 14.82 -13.41
N SER A 427 -14.62 15.34 -14.59
CA SER A 427 -15.94 15.94 -14.88
C SER A 427 -17.05 14.95 -15.24
N ARG A 428 -16.76 13.64 -15.37
CA ARG A 428 -17.72 12.58 -15.73
C ARG A 428 -17.49 11.30 -14.90
N PRO A 429 -17.57 11.37 -13.56
CA PRO A 429 -17.26 10.22 -12.70
C PRO A 429 -18.26 9.07 -12.83
N ASP A 430 -19.48 9.33 -13.34
CA ASP A 430 -20.48 8.32 -13.68
C ASP A 430 -19.94 7.26 -14.67
N LYS A 431 -19.04 7.68 -15.57
CA LYS A 431 -18.39 6.83 -16.58
C LYS A 431 -17.05 6.25 -16.10
N LEU A 432 -16.52 6.69 -14.96
CA LEU A 432 -15.17 6.36 -14.53
C LEU A 432 -15.02 4.87 -14.17
N VAL A 433 -16.02 4.31 -13.49
CA VAL A 433 -16.01 2.87 -13.14
C VAL A 433 -16.05 2.02 -14.40
N ASP A 434 -16.91 2.33 -15.37
CA ASP A 434 -17.00 1.56 -16.62
C ASP A 434 -15.73 1.68 -17.45
N ALA A 435 -15.14 2.88 -17.49
CA ALA A 435 -13.84 3.11 -18.09
C ALA A 435 -12.74 2.27 -17.43
N LEU A 436 -12.71 2.24 -16.09
CA LEU A 436 -11.77 1.43 -15.33
C LEU A 436 -11.95 -0.06 -15.63
N VAL A 437 -13.19 -0.55 -15.68
CA VAL A 437 -13.51 -1.94 -16.05
C VAL A 437 -13.02 -2.25 -17.48
N LYS A 438 -13.27 -1.37 -18.45
CA LYS A 438 -12.81 -1.54 -19.84
C LYS A 438 -11.29 -1.55 -19.93
N MET A 439 -10.61 -0.61 -19.29
CA MET A 439 -9.14 -0.56 -19.25
C MET A 439 -8.54 -1.78 -18.57
N ASP A 440 -9.16 -2.25 -17.50
CA ASP A 440 -8.67 -3.39 -16.74
C ASP A 440 -8.84 -4.71 -17.50
N ARG A 441 -9.80 -4.83 -18.43
CA ARG A 441 -9.90 -5.99 -19.34
C ARG A 441 -8.69 -6.12 -20.27
N VAL A 442 -8.06 -5.00 -20.65
CA VAL A 442 -6.85 -4.99 -21.47
C VAL A 442 -5.66 -5.68 -20.77
N VAL A 443 -5.73 -5.88 -19.44
CA VAL A 443 -4.65 -6.54 -18.69
C VAL A 443 -4.37 -7.96 -19.18
N LEU A 444 -5.36 -8.64 -19.75
CA LEU A 444 -5.24 -10.02 -20.24
C LEU A 444 -4.81 -10.12 -21.71
N GLU A 445 -4.84 -9.02 -22.48
CA GLU A 445 -4.44 -9.02 -23.89
C GLU A 445 -2.94 -9.34 -24.06
N PRO A 446 -2.42 -9.66 -25.25
CA PRO A 446 -0.98 -9.78 -25.49
C PRO A 446 -0.24 -8.43 -25.40
N ARG A 447 0.99 -8.41 -24.84
CA ARG A 447 1.75 -7.15 -24.56
C ARG A 447 1.86 -6.20 -25.77
N ALA A 448 1.96 -6.72 -26.98
CA ALA A 448 2.11 -5.93 -28.21
C ALA A 448 0.85 -5.11 -28.57
N GLU A 449 -0.35 -5.55 -28.15
CA GLU A 449 -1.63 -4.96 -28.55
C GLU A 449 -2.13 -3.93 -27.52
N ARG A 450 -1.72 -4.08 -26.26
CA ARG A 450 -2.27 -3.37 -25.11
C ARG A 450 -2.16 -1.85 -25.17
N ALA A 451 -1.01 -1.33 -25.58
CA ALA A 451 -0.81 0.13 -25.62
C ALA A 451 -1.79 0.79 -26.59
N LYS A 452 -2.10 0.10 -27.70
CA LYS A 452 -3.10 0.52 -28.68
C LYS A 452 -4.51 0.42 -28.08
N SER A 453 -4.86 -0.70 -27.45
CA SER A 453 -6.17 -0.90 -26.81
C SER A 453 -6.44 0.11 -25.69
N LEU A 454 -5.46 0.37 -24.80
CA LEU A 454 -5.59 1.38 -23.74
C LEU A 454 -5.77 2.79 -24.31
N THR A 455 -5.00 3.14 -25.35
CA THR A 455 -5.17 4.43 -26.05
C THR A 455 -6.55 4.54 -26.67
N ALA A 456 -7.06 3.46 -27.28
CA ALA A 456 -8.39 3.43 -27.89
C ALA A 456 -9.50 3.58 -26.84
N VAL A 457 -9.39 2.90 -25.69
CA VAL A 457 -10.34 3.06 -24.57
C VAL A 457 -10.33 4.51 -24.07
N LEU A 458 -9.15 5.09 -23.82
CA LEU A 458 -9.04 6.49 -23.40
C LEU A 458 -9.62 7.47 -24.43
N ALA A 459 -9.37 7.26 -25.72
CA ALA A 459 -9.93 8.09 -26.78
C ALA A 459 -11.45 7.98 -26.86
N SER A 460 -12.02 6.78 -26.70
CA SER A 460 -13.48 6.56 -26.68
C SER A 460 -14.17 7.25 -25.50
N LEU A 461 -13.42 7.56 -24.45
CA LEU A 461 -13.92 8.23 -23.27
C LEU A 461 -13.82 9.76 -23.40
N GLN A 462 -13.10 10.29 -24.37
CA GLN A 462 -13.08 11.74 -24.64
C GLN A 462 -14.21 12.18 -25.59
N GLN A 463 -14.79 11.21 -26.30
CA GLN A 463 -16.05 11.36 -27.04
C GLN A 463 -17.24 11.26 -26.06
#